data_AF-A0A917YMI2-F1
#
_entry.id   AF-A0A917YMI2-F1
#
_cell.length_a   1.000
_cell.length_b   1.000
_cell.length_c   1.000
_cell.angle_alpha   90.00
_cell.angle_beta   90.00
_cell.angle_gamma   90.00
#
_symmetry.space_group_name_H-M   'P 1'
#
loop_
_entity.id
_entity.type
_entity.pdbx_description
1 polymer ?
#
loop_
_entity_poly.entity_id
_entity_poly.type
_entity_poly.pdbx_seq_one_letter_code
_entity_poly.pdbx_strand_id
1 'polypeptide(L)'
;MFLVDGPLGIFGEPASLHRPIMKMINKVRSNVRGTPPLVIGVTKSGRVVEHGKLIQPMLLESFPRGRTVLLPISDPYRYAYIDLGAKNPDSNFGNDTHYGQAFLVRSANDRIFELNIAYPFATKVAGFQNQKVDLAAYGNDIGRAIGVLEVFETELYEDANIVQHLAHRCASISHRPAGRTLDLFVRSIIGT
;
A
#
# COMPACT_ATOMS: atom_id res chain seq x y z
N MET A 1 3.89 -11.13 -1.40
CA MET A 1 3.53 -9.71 -1.21
C MET A 1 3.80 -9.00 -2.52
N PHE A 2 2.89 -8.16 -2.98
CA PHE A 2 3.07 -7.31 -4.15
C PHE A 2 3.03 -5.86 -3.70
N LEU A 3 4.08 -5.11 -4.04
CA LEU A 3 4.18 -3.68 -3.79
C LEU A 3 4.19 -2.95 -5.13
N VAL A 4 3.36 -1.92 -5.23
CA VAL A 4 3.31 -0.99 -6.36
C VAL A 4 3.84 0.36 -5.88
N ASP A 5 4.68 1.00 -6.69
CA ASP A 5 5.07 2.40 -6.49
C ASP A 5 3.99 3.30 -7.10
N GLY A 6 3.11 3.84 -6.27
CA GLY A 6 1.93 4.60 -6.67
C GLY A 6 0.58 3.98 -6.27
N PRO A 7 -0.54 4.55 -6.75
CA PRO A 7 -1.88 4.12 -6.38
C PRO A 7 -2.23 2.76 -7.01
N LEU A 8 -3.18 2.05 -6.39
CA LEU A 8 -3.77 0.84 -6.97
C LEU A 8 -4.89 1.21 -7.94
N GLY A 9 -4.49 1.76 -9.09
CA GLY A 9 -5.39 2.15 -10.18
C GLY A 9 -4.76 1.98 -11.57
N ILE A 10 -5.60 1.74 -12.56
CA ILE A 10 -5.26 1.72 -13.99
C ILE A 10 -6.07 2.82 -14.67
N PHE A 11 -5.41 3.61 -15.50
CA PHE A 11 -5.96 4.81 -16.12
C PHE A 11 -5.86 4.75 -17.64
N GLY A 12 -6.67 5.57 -18.32
CA GLY A 12 -6.74 5.61 -19.78
C GLY A 12 -7.44 4.40 -20.38
N GLU A 13 -7.09 4.05 -21.61
CA GLU A 13 -7.66 2.91 -22.34
C GLU A 13 -7.69 1.59 -21.55
N PRO A 14 -6.63 1.20 -20.81
CA PRO A 14 -6.65 -0.05 -20.06
C PRO A 14 -7.43 0.01 -18.74
N ALA A 15 -8.10 1.12 -18.39
CA ALA A 15 -8.78 1.29 -17.10
C ALA A 15 -9.77 0.16 -16.76
N SER A 16 -10.41 -0.43 -17.78
CA SER A 16 -11.31 -1.57 -17.62
C SER A 16 -10.66 -2.81 -16.95
N LEU A 17 -9.31 -2.93 -17.00
CA LEU A 17 -8.54 -4.01 -16.37
C LEU A 17 -8.61 -4.01 -14.84
N HIS A 18 -9.03 -2.92 -14.19
CA HIS A 18 -9.22 -2.93 -12.74
C HIS A 18 -10.21 -4.03 -12.29
N ARG A 19 -11.26 -4.31 -13.08
CA ARG A 19 -12.28 -5.33 -12.77
C ARG A 19 -11.72 -6.75 -12.77
N PRO A 20 -11.05 -7.24 -13.84
CA PRO A 20 -10.44 -8.56 -13.81
C PRO A 20 -9.34 -8.68 -12.74
N ILE A 21 -8.60 -7.61 -12.45
CA ILE A 21 -7.62 -7.61 -11.34
C ILE A 21 -8.30 -7.85 -9.99
N MET A 22 -9.38 -7.13 -9.69
CA MET A 22 -10.16 -7.37 -8.45
C MET A 22 -10.65 -8.82 -8.35
N LYS A 23 -11.24 -9.34 -9.43
CA LYS A 23 -11.70 -10.74 -9.48
C LYS A 23 -10.56 -11.74 -9.27
N MET A 24 -9.41 -11.50 -9.89
CA MET A 24 -8.23 -12.35 -9.75
C MET A 24 -7.71 -12.33 -8.32
N ILE A 25 -7.51 -11.15 -7.72
CA ILE A 25 -7.04 -11.00 -6.34
C ILE A 25 -8.00 -11.72 -5.40
N ASN A 26 -9.31 -11.46 -5.50
CA ASN A 26 -10.30 -12.11 -4.65
C ASN A 26 -10.30 -13.65 -4.83
N LYS A 27 -10.21 -14.14 -6.08
CA LYS A 27 -10.13 -15.59 -6.37
C LYS A 27 -8.87 -16.22 -5.78
N VAL A 28 -7.70 -15.56 -5.86
CA VAL A 28 -6.47 -16.11 -5.26
C VAL A 28 -6.61 -16.16 -3.74
N ARG A 29 -7.17 -15.11 -3.14
CA ARG A 29 -7.38 -15.02 -1.69
C ARG A 29 -8.32 -16.12 -1.18
N SER A 30 -9.40 -16.44 -1.91
CA SER A 30 -10.35 -17.49 -1.51
C SER A 30 -9.81 -18.91 -1.66
N ASN A 31 -8.77 -19.11 -2.47
CA ASN A 31 -8.20 -20.44 -2.73
C ASN A 31 -6.89 -20.72 -1.97
N VAL A 32 -6.31 -19.71 -1.30
CA VAL A 32 -5.08 -19.89 -0.51
C VAL A 32 -5.39 -20.60 0.81
N ARG A 33 -4.60 -21.64 1.11
CA ARG A 33 -4.49 -22.18 2.47
C ARG A 33 -3.40 -21.40 3.20
N GLY A 34 -3.78 -20.59 4.19
CA GLY A 34 -2.85 -19.77 4.97
C GLY A 34 -2.97 -18.28 4.68
N THR A 35 -1.86 -17.56 4.71
CA THR A 35 -1.88 -16.10 4.60
C THR A 35 -2.06 -15.65 3.15
N PRO A 36 -3.14 -14.93 2.81
CA PRO A 36 -3.36 -14.44 1.44
C PRO A 36 -2.27 -13.44 1.01
N PRO A 37 -2.03 -13.29 -0.31
CA PRO A 37 -1.11 -12.29 -0.81
C PRO A 37 -1.61 -10.89 -0.43
N LEU A 38 -0.73 -10.13 0.22
CA LEU A 38 -0.90 -8.69 0.41
C LEU A 38 -0.53 -7.97 -0.89
N VAL A 39 -1.43 -7.12 -1.39
CA VAL A 39 -1.20 -6.24 -2.54
C VAL A 39 -1.41 -4.81 -2.07
N ILE A 40 -0.34 -4.02 -2.09
CA ILE A 40 -0.34 -2.64 -1.62
C ILE A 40 0.33 -1.72 -2.63
N GLY A 41 -0.12 -0.48 -2.68
CA GLY A 41 0.53 0.62 -3.37
C GLY A 41 0.97 1.66 -2.36
N VAL A 42 2.13 2.27 -2.54
CA VAL A 42 2.59 3.38 -1.69
C VAL A 42 2.92 4.57 -2.57
N THR A 43 2.32 5.72 -2.28
CA THR A 43 2.58 6.97 -3.00
C THR A 43 3.20 7.99 -2.05
N LYS A 44 4.29 8.64 -2.48
CA LYS A 44 5.02 9.68 -1.72
C LYS A 44 4.69 11.11 -2.16
N SER A 45 3.87 11.27 -3.19
CA SER A 45 3.47 12.57 -3.75
C SER A 45 2.05 12.49 -4.30
N GLY A 46 1.45 13.64 -4.61
CA GLY A 46 0.09 13.74 -5.12
C GLY A 46 -0.91 14.22 -4.06
N ARG A 47 -2.16 14.44 -4.48
CA ARG A 47 -3.13 15.24 -3.72
C ARG A 47 -3.40 14.74 -2.30
N VAL A 48 -3.47 13.42 -2.09
CA VAL A 48 -3.69 12.84 -0.76
C VAL A 48 -2.49 13.12 0.16
N VAL A 49 -1.27 12.97 -0.35
CA VAL A 49 -0.04 13.24 0.40
C VAL A 49 0.10 14.73 0.71
N GLU A 50 -0.15 15.60 -0.26
CA GLU A 50 -0.10 17.05 -0.06
C GLU A 50 -1.15 17.51 0.96
N HIS A 51 -2.38 16.99 0.88
CA HIS A 51 -3.39 17.21 1.90
C HIS A 51 -2.95 16.72 3.29
N GLY A 52 -2.35 15.53 3.35
CA GLY A 52 -1.79 14.97 4.58
C GLY A 52 -0.72 15.85 5.22
N LYS A 53 0.17 16.45 4.42
CA LYS A 53 1.17 17.43 4.88
C LYS A 53 0.51 18.69 5.44
N LEU A 54 -0.56 19.19 4.81
CA LEU A 54 -1.29 20.37 5.28
C LEU A 54 -1.94 20.14 6.65
N ILE A 55 -2.54 18.96 6.88
CA ILE A 55 -3.19 18.63 8.16
C ILE A 55 -2.24 18.01 9.18
N GLN A 56 -0.98 17.78 8.83
CA GLN A 56 0.00 17.12 9.69
C GLN A 56 0.15 17.77 11.07
N PRO A 57 0.17 19.12 11.22
CA PRO A 57 0.21 19.75 12.54
C PRO A 57 -0.96 19.30 13.43
N MET A 58 -2.18 19.25 12.88
CA MET A 58 -3.37 18.80 13.60
C MET A 58 -3.28 17.31 13.98
N LEU A 59 -2.68 16.47 13.12
CA LEU A 59 -2.45 15.06 13.42
C LEU A 59 -1.43 14.87 14.55
N LEU A 60 -0.41 15.73 14.63
CA LEU A 60 0.60 15.71 15.70
C LEU A 60 0.05 16.20 17.04
N GLU A 61 -0.91 17.13 17.01
CA GLU A 61 -1.62 17.59 18.20
C GLU A 61 -2.62 16.53 18.70
N SER A 62 -3.33 15.87 17.78
CA SER A 62 -4.42 14.93 18.12
C SER A 62 -3.93 13.53 18.48
N PHE A 63 -2.76 13.11 17.97
CA PHE A 63 -2.25 11.75 18.12
C PHE A 63 -0.78 11.74 18.58
N PRO A 64 -0.38 10.85 19.50
CA PRO A 64 1.00 10.75 19.96
C PRO A 64 2.01 10.51 18.83
N ARG A 65 3.22 11.04 19.00
CA ARG A 65 4.39 10.71 18.19
C ARG A 65 4.84 9.26 18.46
N GLY A 66 5.64 8.71 17.53
CA GLY A 66 6.13 7.33 17.62
C GLY A 66 5.06 6.27 17.37
N ARG A 67 3.89 6.66 16.83
CA ARG A 67 2.82 5.75 16.43
C ARG A 67 2.37 6.06 15.01
N THR A 68 2.13 5.00 14.25
CA THR A 68 1.53 5.09 12.93
C THR A 68 0.03 5.37 13.06
N VAL A 69 -0.43 6.45 12.41
CA VAL A 69 -1.84 6.83 12.28
C VAL A 69 -2.29 6.55 10.86
N LEU A 70 -3.41 5.86 10.72
CA LEU A 70 -4.00 5.49 9.44
C LEU A 70 -5.44 6.02 9.38
N LEU A 71 -5.75 6.75 8.31
CA LEU A 71 -7.05 7.37 8.08
C LEU A 71 -7.62 6.90 6.74
N PRO A 72 -8.77 6.19 6.72
CA PRO A 72 -9.43 5.84 5.46
C PRO A 72 -9.93 7.09 4.76
N ILE A 73 -9.57 7.26 3.49
CA ILE A 73 -10.07 8.37 2.68
C ILE A 73 -11.43 7.98 2.10
N SER A 74 -12.50 8.45 2.74
CA SER A 74 -13.87 8.31 2.22
C SER A 74 -14.13 9.27 1.06
N ASP A 75 -15.11 8.94 0.22
CA ASP A 75 -15.47 9.79 -0.92
C ASP A 75 -16.00 11.16 -0.49
N PRO A 76 -16.87 11.28 0.54
CA PRO A 76 -17.24 12.57 1.10
C PRO A 76 -16.03 13.38 1.59
N TYR A 77 -15.10 12.75 2.31
CA TYR A 77 -13.89 13.43 2.79
C TYR A 77 -13.00 13.89 1.63
N ARG A 78 -12.79 13.01 0.64
CA ARG A 78 -12.00 13.31 -0.55
C ARG A 78 -12.53 14.51 -1.30
N TYR A 79 -13.84 14.59 -1.56
CA TYR A 79 -14.41 15.69 -2.32
C TYR A 79 -14.53 16.99 -1.53
N ALA A 80 -14.64 16.90 -0.20
CA ALA A 80 -14.66 18.08 0.66
C ALA A 80 -13.28 18.73 0.81
N TYR A 81 -12.20 17.93 0.89
CA TYR A 81 -10.89 18.45 1.34
C TYR A 81 -9.71 18.17 0.41
N ILE A 82 -9.78 17.19 -0.50
CA ILE A 82 -8.62 16.75 -1.29
C ILE A 82 -8.79 17.10 -2.77
N ASP A 83 -9.87 16.59 -3.38
CA ASP A 83 -10.17 16.75 -4.80
C ASP A 83 -11.26 17.82 -4.96
N LEU A 84 -10.92 19.07 -4.64
CA LEU A 84 -11.86 20.20 -4.68
C LEU A 84 -12.53 20.32 -6.06
N GLY A 85 -13.86 20.16 -6.09
CA GLY A 85 -14.68 20.23 -7.30
C GLY A 85 -16.08 19.66 -7.08
N ALA A 86 -17.05 20.05 -7.91
CA ALA A 86 -18.44 19.58 -7.83
C ALA A 86 -18.54 18.11 -8.23
N LYS A 87 -18.28 17.21 -7.29
CA LYS A 87 -18.47 15.76 -7.42
C LYS A 87 -19.55 15.32 -6.44
N ASN A 88 -20.41 14.40 -6.88
CA ASN A 88 -21.44 13.83 -6.01
C ASN A 88 -20.76 13.01 -4.88
N PRO A 89 -20.94 13.36 -3.60
CA PRO A 89 -20.41 12.60 -2.46
C PRO A 89 -20.88 11.14 -2.41
N ASP A 90 -22.04 10.86 -2.98
CA ASP A 90 -22.60 9.50 -3.07
C ASP A 90 -22.01 8.69 -4.23
N SER A 91 -21.18 9.31 -5.07
CA SER A 91 -20.51 8.64 -6.18
C SER A 91 -19.21 7.97 -5.75
N ASN A 92 -19.07 6.69 -6.12
CA ASN A 92 -17.88 5.92 -5.83
C ASN A 92 -16.64 6.46 -6.57
N PHE A 93 -15.70 7.06 -5.84
CA PHE A 93 -14.43 7.49 -6.41
C PHE A 93 -13.67 6.31 -7.03
N GLY A 94 -13.15 6.51 -8.24
CA GLY A 94 -12.35 5.50 -8.93
C GLY A 94 -13.17 4.30 -9.40
N ASN A 95 -14.48 4.48 -9.62
CA ASN A 95 -15.39 3.39 -10.02
C ASN A 95 -14.88 2.57 -11.21
N ASP A 96 -14.27 3.23 -12.20
CA ASP A 96 -13.81 2.58 -13.42
C ASP A 96 -12.29 2.45 -13.57
N THR A 97 -11.53 2.82 -12.53
CA THR A 97 -10.06 2.92 -12.60
C THR A 97 -9.35 2.23 -11.45
N HIS A 98 -9.90 2.26 -10.24
CA HIS A 98 -9.19 1.80 -9.04
C HIS A 98 -9.52 0.36 -8.66
N TYR A 99 -8.58 -0.32 -8.04
CA TYR A 99 -8.75 -1.66 -7.47
C TYR A 99 -8.19 -1.75 -6.03
N GLY A 100 -7.91 -0.62 -5.40
CA GLY A 100 -7.55 -0.53 -3.98
C GLY A 100 -8.08 0.73 -3.31
N GLN A 101 -8.13 0.69 -1.98
CA GLN A 101 -8.56 1.79 -1.12
C GLN A 101 -7.36 2.61 -0.68
N ALA A 102 -7.47 3.93 -0.83
CA ALA A 102 -6.50 4.88 -0.33
C ALA A 102 -6.70 5.15 1.17
N PHE A 103 -5.60 5.13 1.89
CA PHE A 103 -5.46 5.53 3.27
C PHE A 103 -4.40 6.62 3.36
N LEU A 104 -4.71 7.70 4.07
CA LEU A 104 -3.70 8.65 4.50
C LEU A 104 -2.99 8.07 5.72
N VAL A 105 -1.67 8.04 5.67
CA VAL A 105 -0.84 7.51 6.75
C VAL A 105 0.12 8.59 7.23
N ARG A 106 0.14 8.83 8.54
CA ARG A 106 1.26 9.44 9.25
C ARG A 106 2.03 8.33 9.95
N SER A 107 3.28 8.13 9.60
CA SER A 107 4.10 7.07 10.19
C SER A 107 4.58 7.38 11.60
N ALA A 108 5.18 6.40 12.26
CA ALA A 108 5.84 6.59 13.55
C ALA A 108 6.97 7.65 13.51
N ASN A 109 7.58 7.88 12.33
CA ASN A 109 8.59 8.91 12.10
C ASN A 109 8.00 10.22 11.57
N ASP A 110 6.69 10.42 11.72
CA ASP A 110 5.95 11.59 11.28
C ASP A 110 6.00 11.84 9.76
N ARG A 111 6.34 10.83 8.94
CA ARG A 111 6.30 10.96 7.48
C ARG A 111 4.88 10.72 6.97
N ILE A 112 4.49 11.42 5.89
CA ILE A 112 3.16 11.33 5.30
C ILE A 112 3.20 10.51 4.01
N PHE A 113 2.28 9.55 3.89
CA PHE A 113 2.12 8.68 2.71
C PHE A 113 0.66 8.51 2.35
N GLU A 114 0.42 8.17 1.09
CA GLU A 114 -0.79 7.51 0.67
C GLU A 114 -0.51 6.00 0.57
N LEU A 115 -1.14 5.22 1.45
CA LEU A 115 -1.11 3.76 1.39
C LEU A 115 -2.38 3.27 0.70
N ASN A 116 -2.23 2.54 -0.39
CA ASN A 116 -3.33 1.87 -1.06
C ASN A 116 -3.32 0.38 -0.71
N ILE A 117 -4.44 -0.17 -0.23
CA ILE A 117 -4.59 -1.62 -0.01
C ILE A 117 -5.61 -2.15 -1.02
N ALA A 118 -5.28 -3.24 -1.71
CA ALA A 118 -6.20 -3.83 -2.70
C ALA A 118 -7.55 -4.18 -2.07
N TYR A 119 -8.62 -3.94 -2.82
CA TYR A 119 -9.97 -4.22 -2.32
C TYR A 119 -10.13 -5.71 -1.99
N PRO A 120 -10.72 -6.05 -0.83
CA PRO A 120 -11.02 -7.45 -0.49
C PRO A 120 -12.20 -8.02 -1.28
N PHE A 121 -12.79 -7.25 -2.20
CA PHE A 121 -14.01 -7.56 -2.94
C PHE A 121 -13.73 -7.98 -4.39
N ALA A 122 -14.51 -8.92 -4.92
CA ALA A 122 -14.39 -9.34 -6.32
C ALA A 122 -14.92 -8.29 -7.31
N THR A 123 -15.94 -7.52 -6.92
CA THR A 123 -16.63 -6.54 -7.76
C THR A 123 -17.08 -5.34 -6.92
N LYS A 124 -17.34 -4.23 -7.61
CA LYS A 124 -17.96 -3.03 -7.02
C LYS A 124 -19.47 -3.12 -7.21
N VAL A 125 -20.22 -3.03 -6.11
CA VAL A 125 -21.70 -3.12 -6.10
C VAL A 125 -22.31 -1.80 -5.62
N ALA A 126 -23.63 -1.69 -5.60
CA ALA A 126 -24.29 -0.52 -5.03
C ALA A 126 -23.84 -0.28 -3.57
N GLY A 127 -23.50 0.97 -3.23
CA GLY A 127 -22.98 1.32 -1.90
C GLY A 127 -21.50 0.97 -1.67
N PHE A 128 -20.74 0.64 -2.72
CA PHE A 128 -19.32 0.29 -2.60
C PHE A 128 -18.47 1.38 -1.92
N GLN A 129 -18.84 2.65 -2.05
CA GLN A 129 -18.16 3.76 -1.39
C GLN A 129 -18.11 3.62 0.13
N ASN A 130 -19.11 2.98 0.74
CA ASN A 130 -19.16 2.72 2.16
C ASN A 130 -18.41 1.42 2.51
N GLN A 131 -18.51 0.39 1.66
CA GLN A 131 -17.82 -0.89 1.87
C GLN A 131 -16.30 -0.73 1.81
N LYS A 132 -15.80 0.09 0.88
CA LYS A 132 -14.35 0.24 0.67
C LYS A 132 -13.62 0.94 1.81
N VAL A 133 -14.32 1.70 2.65
CA VAL A 133 -13.75 2.40 3.82
C VAL A 133 -13.91 1.63 5.12
N ASP A 134 -14.69 0.54 5.12
CA ASP A 134 -14.84 -0.31 6.30
C ASP A 134 -13.53 -1.05 6.61
N LEU A 135 -12.89 -0.67 7.72
CA LEU A 135 -11.62 -1.25 8.14
C LEU A 135 -11.74 -2.76 8.45
N ALA A 136 -12.91 -3.21 8.91
CA ALA A 136 -13.13 -4.62 9.23
C ALA A 136 -13.01 -5.51 7.98
N ALA A 137 -13.38 -4.99 6.80
CA ALA A 137 -13.29 -5.72 5.53
C ALA A 137 -11.84 -6.10 5.15
N TYR A 138 -10.84 -5.36 5.63
CA TYR A 138 -9.43 -5.60 5.33
C TYR A 138 -8.76 -6.57 6.32
N GLY A 139 -9.38 -6.83 7.48
CA GLY A 139 -8.86 -7.72 8.51
C GLY A 139 -7.37 -7.47 8.82
N ASN A 140 -6.55 -8.52 8.73
CA ASN A 140 -5.12 -8.46 9.04
C ASN A 140 -4.29 -7.71 7.99
N ASP A 141 -4.83 -7.36 6.82
CA ASP A 141 -4.03 -6.72 5.77
C ASP A 141 -3.62 -5.30 6.14
N ILE A 142 -4.39 -4.58 6.96
CA ILE A 142 -4.00 -3.26 7.47
C ILE A 142 -2.73 -3.37 8.31
N GLY A 143 -2.72 -4.26 9.31
CA GLY A 143 -1.56 -4.46 10.17
C GLY A 143 -0.33 -4.93 9.39
N ARG A 144 -0.53 -5.83 8.41
CA ARG A 144 0.55 -6.28 7.53
C ARG A 144 1.08 -5.15 6.64
N ALA A 145 0.21 -4.30 6.10
CA ALA A 145 0.61 -3.17 5.27
C ALA A 145 1.39 -2.12 6.07
N ILE A 146 0.95 -1.82 7.30
CA ILE A 146 1.68 -0.92 8.22
C ILE A 146 3.05 -1.49 8.55
N GLY A 147 3.14 -2.77 8.94
CA GLY A 147 4.44 -3.39 9.27
C GLY A 147 5.41 -3.38 8.07
N VAL A 148 4.89 -3.53 6.86
CA VAL A 148 5.68 -3.41 5.63
C VAL A 148 6.15 -1.98 5.41
N LEU A 149 5.28 -0.97 5.60
CA LEU A 149 5.63 0.44 5.49
C LEU A 149 6.70 0.84 6.52
N GLU A 150 6.58 0.39 7.77
CA GLU A 150 7.53 0.69 8.83
C GLU A 150 8.92 0.10 8.53
N VAL A 151 8.99 -1.14 8.05
CA VAL A 151 10.26 -1.74 7.57
C VAL A 151 10.87 -0.89 6.46
N PHE A 152 10.08 -0.41 5.51
CA PHE A 152 10.60 0.46 4.45
C PHE A 152 11.12 1.78 4.94
N GLU A 153 10.40 2.45 5.83
CA GLU A 153 10.85 3.74 6.36
C GLU A 153 12.16 3.64 7.12
N THR A 154 12.37 2.56 7.87
CA THR A 154 13.63 2.34 8.57
C THR A 154 14.82 2.16 7.63
N GLU A 155 14.59 1.74 6.39
CA GLU A 155 15.63 1.39 5.41
C GLU A 155 15.81 2.43 4.29
N LEU A 156 14.93 3.43 4.20
CA LEU A 156 14.90 4.40 3.09
C LEU A 156 15.43 5.78 3.51
N TYR A 157 16.42 6.26 2.76
CA TYR A 157 16.75 7.68 2.62
C TYR A 157 15.57 8.44 1.98
N GLU A 158 15.49 9.76 2.21
CA GLU A 158 14.31 10.60 1.93
C GLU A 158 13.68 10.39 0.54
N ASP A 159 14.48 10.14 -0.51
CA ASP A 159 14.00 10.16 -1.91
C ASP A 159 14.07 8.82 -2.65
N ALA A 160 14.33 7.72 -1.97
CA ALA A 160 14.62 6.47 -2.65
C ALA A 160 13.34 5.70 -3.05
N ASN A 161 13.28 5.13 -4.27
CA ASN A 161 12.12 4.37 -4.75
C ASN A 161 11.97 3.05 -3.97
N ILE A 162 10.81 2.86 -3.30
CA ILE A 162 10.57 1.73 -2.38
C ILE A 162 10.75 0.38 -3.09
N VAL A 163 10.27 0.27 -4.34
CA VAL A 163 10.33 -0.98 -5.11
C VAL A 163 11.78 -1.33 -5.49
N GLN A 164 12.58 -0.33 -5.86
CA GLN A 164 13.99 -0.53 -6.19
C GLN A 164 14.80 -1.00 -4.97
N HIS A 165 14.57 -0.40 -3.80
CA HIS A 165 15.25 -0.80 -2.57
C HIS A 165 14.89 -2.23 -2.15
N LEU A 166 13.62 -2.60 -2.27
CA LEU A 166 13.18 -3.97 -2.07
C LEU A 166 13.87 -4.95 -3.00
N ALA A 167 13.94 -4.64 -4.29
CA ALA A 167 14.60 -5.49 -5.27
C ALA A 167 16.08 -5.67 -4.92
N HIS A 168 16.79 -4.58 -4.59
CA HIS A 168 18.18 -4.66 -4.12
C HIS A 168 18.34 -5.46 -2.83
N ARG A 169 17.41 -5.37 -1.88
CA ARG A 169 17.42 -6.17 -0.66
C ARG A 169 17.19 -7.65 -0.94
N CYS A 170 16.15 -8.00 -1.69
CA CYS A 170 15.88 -9.39 -2.06
C CYS A 170 17.05 -10.00 -2.84
N ALA A 171 17.65 -9.23 -3.76
CA ALA A 171 18.84 -9.63 -4.49
C ALA A 171 20.07 -9.82 -3.56
N SER A 172 20.33 -8.87 -2.66
CA SER A 172 21.46 -8.97 -1.71
C SER A 172 21.27 -10.07 -0.65
N ILE A 173 20.03 -10.38 -0.25
CA ILE A 173 19.70 -11.54 0.59
C ILE A 173 19.93 -12.84 -0.17
N SER A 174 19.60 -12.91 -1.47
CA SER A 174 19.87 -14.09 -2.30
C SER A 174 21.36 -14.34 -2.54
N HIS A 175 22.21 -13.31 -2.44
CA HIS A 175 23.67 -13.44 -2.47
C HIS A 175 24.25 -14.07 -1.19
N ARG A 176 23.60 -13.96 -0.03
CA ARG A 176 24.10 -14.51 1.23
C ARG A 176 24.11 -16.05 1.33
N PRO A 177 23.12 -16.82 0.83
CA PRO A 177 23.21 -18.28 0.84
C PRO A 177 24.20 -18.82 -0.21
N ALA A 178 24.29 -18.19 -1.39
CA ALA A 178 25.25 -18.61 -2.42
C ALA A 178 26.71 -18.43 -1.99
N GLY A 179 27.02 -17.33 -1.29
CA GLY A 179 28.34 -17.07 -0.74
C GLY A 179 28.75 -18.09 0.33
N ARG A 180 27.84 -18.53 1.21
CA ARG A 180 28.16 -19.58 2.21
C ARG A 180 28.38 -20.94 1.57
N THR A 181 27.61 -21.32 0.56
CA THR A 181 27.82 -22.60 -0.12
C THR A 181 29.13 -22.60 -0.90
N LEU A 182 29.49 -21.48 -1.54
CA LEU A 182 30.78 -21.34 -2.23
C LEU A 182 31.95 -21.27 -1.24
N ASP A 183 31.83 -20.59 -0.10
CA ASP A 183 32.87 -20.53 0.95
C ASP A 183 33.08 -21.91 1.58
N LEU A 184 32.01 -22.67 1.83
CA LEU A 184 32.10 -24.06 2.28
C LEU A 184 32.73 -24.98 1.22
N PHE A 185 32.40 -24.78 -0.06
CA PHE A 185 32.98 -25.55 -1.15
C PHE A 185 34.47 -25.24 -1.33
N VAL A 186 34.86 -23.96 -1.29
CA VAL A 186 36.25 -23.51 -1.38
C VAL A 186 37.05 -23.97 -0.17
N ARG A 187 36.52 -23.90 1.05
CA ARG A 187 37.17 -24.46 2.25
C ARG A 187 37.33 -25.98 2.16
N SER A 188 36.36 -26.70 1.58
CA SER A 188 36.46 -28.15 1.38
C SER A 188 37.52 -28.55 0.34
N ILE A 189 37.83 -27.67 -0.62
CA ILE A 189 38.84 -27.91 -1.67
C ILE A 189 40.22 -27.41 -1.24
N ILE A 190 40.31 -26.30 -0.51
CA ILE A 190 41.57 -25.63 -0.17
C ILE A 190 42.13 -26.07 1.19
N GLY A 191 41.32 -26.69 2.07
CA GLY A 191 41.82 -27.32 3.29
C GLY A 191 42.58 -26.35 4.21
N THR A 192 41.88 -25.38 4.81
CA THR A 192 42.35 -24.62 5.98
C THR A 192 41.18 -24.24 6.87
#